data_AF-A0A353F0J3-F1
#
_entry.id   AF-A0A353F0J3-F1
#
_cell.length_a   1.000
_cell.length_b   1.000
_cell.length_c   1.000
_cell.angle_alpha   90.00
_cell.angle_beta   90.00
_cell.angle_gamma   90.00
#
_symmetry.space_group_name_H-M   'P 1'
#
loop_
_entity.id
_entity.type
_entity.pdbx_description
1 polymer ?
#
loop_
_entity_poly.entity_id
_entity_poly.type
_entity_poly.pdbx_seq_one_letter_code
_entity_poly.pdbx_strand_id
1 'polypeptide(L)'
;LETLEKAGDRSWDPKSFEIVARRAMLEANTALQGNDPAVAEKFNLRAKAAFERSLELNPNFSAALAGLPRVEDALGNHAAAEEGHQKAMKLIWAREIKLRPYFHAARSSFLQALKSDNDAIALDLLREAKSRILRRREILEPRRELDEEKEIRGIIQAWLNYYEGRAIFQRGNDIWINAKPRNPELALAFLLEAQTRYQLSEKLVKGKDPRWEREAKQLKFSVETLEAAQYQPVKLSEEQIGNAIEKEAVLDSNPTTR
;
A
#
# COMPACT_ATOMS: atom_id res chain seq x y z
N LEU A 1 12.93 30.02 3.96
CA LEU A 1 13.16 28.97 4.99
C LEU A 1 14.21 29.39 6.01
N GLU A 2 15.37 29.91 5.58
CA GLU A 2 16.45 30.33 6.48
C GLU A 2 16.02 31.31 7.59
N THR A 3 15.16 32.29 7.29
CA THR A 3 14.63 33.21 8.31
C THR A 3 13.76 32.49 9.35
N LEU A 4 13.01 31.46 8.94
CA LEU A 4 12.17 30.66 9.84
C LEU A 4 13.01 29.70 10.69
N GLU A 5 14.04 29.09 10.09
CA GLU A 5 15.02 28.26 10.79
C GLU A 5 15.70 29.08 11.90
N LYS A 6 16.24 30.26 11.57
CA LYS A 6 16.84 31.19 12.54
C LYS A 6 15.86 31.65 13.62
N ALA A 7 14.58 31.82 13.28
CA ALA A 7 13.55 32.17 14.26
C ALA A 7 13.24 31.00 15.20
N GLY A 8 13.20 29.77 14.69
CA GLY A 8 13.01 28.55 15.49
C GLY A 8 14.14 28.31 16.48
N ASP A 9 15.39 28.50 16.05
CA ASP A 9 16.57 28.38 16.92
C ASP A 9 16.56 29.39 18.08
N ARG A 10 15.93 30.55 17.87
CA ARG A 10 15.81 31.59 18.91
C ARG A 10 14.64 31.36 19.85
N SER A 11 13.56 30.76 19.38
CA SER A 11 12.34 30.58 20.18
C SER A 11 12.38 29.38 21.11
N TRP A 12 13.21 28.36 20.82
CA TRP A 12 13.30 27.11 21.59
C TRP A 12 11.94 26.42 21.80
N ASP A 13 10.98 26.66 20.90
CA ASP A 13 9.62 26.09 20.95
C ASP A 13 9.49 24.99 19.88
N PRO A 14 9.12 23.74 20.24
CA PRO A 14 8.83 22.66 19.29
C PRO A 14 7.92 23.07 18.13
N LYS A 15 6.95 23.97 18.38
CA LYS A 15 6.01 24.46 17.36
C LYS A 15 6.67 25.36 16.32
N SER A 16 7.75 26.06 16.67
CA SER A 16 8.48 26.86 15.70
C SER A 16 9.16 25.97 14.66
N PHE A 17 9.74 24.84 15.11
CA PHE A 17 10.32 23.84 14.23
C PHE A 17 9.25 23.10 13.40
N GLU A 18 8.05 22.88 13.94
CA GLU A 18 6.91 22.37 13.17
C GLU A 18 6.59 23.23 11.94
N ILE A 19 6.59 24.56 12.10
CA ILE A 19 6.31 25.50 11.02
C ILE A 19 7.38 25.42 9.93
N VAL A 20 8.65 25.36 10.34
CA VAL A 20 9.78 25.15 9.41
C VAL A 20 9.60 23.84 8.66
N ALA A 21 9.33 22.75 9.37
CA ALA A 21 9.19 21.42 8.78
C ALA A 21 8.04 21.36 7.77
N ARG A 22 6.86 21.90 8.13
CA ARG A 22 5.71 21.95 7.21
C ARG A 22 5.99 22.79 5.98
N ARG A 23 6.68 23.93 6.13
CA ARG A 23 7.06 24.75 4.98
C ARG A 23 8.04 23.99 4.08
N ALA A 24 9.04 23.32 4.66
CA ALA A 24 9.98 22.51 3.91
C ALA A 24 9.29 21.36 3.15
N MET A 25 8.35 20.64 3.79
CA MET A 25 7.54 19.62 3.09
C MET A 25 6.73 20.19 1.93
N LEU A 26 6.20 21.41 2.05
CA LEU A 26 5.47 22.08 0.96
C LEU A 26 6.41 22.34 -0.22
N GLU A 27 7.59 22.92 0.03
CA GLU A 27 8.59 23.17 -1.01
C GLU A 27 9.06 21.87 -1.67
N ALA A 28 9.23 20.80 -0.89
CA ALA A 28 9.57 19.48 -1.41
C ALA A 28 8.51 18.95 -2.38
N ASN A 29 7.23 19.07 -2.01
CA ASN A 29 6.13 18.67 -2.89
C ASN A 29 6.05 19.51 -4.16
N THR A 30 6.27 20.83 -4.07
CA THR A 30 6.31 21.71 -5.23
C THR A 30 7.48 21.35 -6.16
N ALA A 31 8.65 21.02 -5.61
CA ALA A 31 9.79 20.57 -6.40
C ALA A 31 9.51 19.24 -7.11
N LEU A 32 8.87 18.26 -6.44
CA LEU A 32 8.44 17.02 -7.08
C LEU A 32 7.44 17.26 -8.21
N GLN A 33 6.49 18.18 -8.05
CA GLN A 33 5.56 18.57 -9.12
C GLN A 33 6.29 19.22 -10.32
N GLY A 34 7.39 19.94 -10.05
CA GLY A 34 8.28 20.49 -11.06
C GLY A 34 9.30 19.49 -11.62
N ASN A 35 9.22 18.21 -11.26
CA ASN A 35 10.16 17.15 -11.65
C ASN A 35 11.63 17.43 -11.23
N ASP A 36 11.82 18.04 -10.06
CA ASP A 36 13.13 18.30 -9.46
C ASP A 36 13.32 17.49 -8.16
N PRO A 37 13.71 16.21 -8.26
CA PRO A 37 13.85 15.34 -7.10
C PRO A 37 15.02 15.75 -6.20
N ALA A 38 16.08 16.35 -6.74
CA ALA A 38 17.23 16.78 -5.95
C ALA A 38 16.88 17.96 -5.02
N VAL A 39 16.09 18.91 -5.52
CA VAL A 39 15.57 20.00 -4.69
C VAL A 39 14.55 19.47 -3.68
N ALA A 40 13.71 18.51 -4.06
CA ALA A 40 12.78 17.87 -3.15
C ALA A 40 13.49 17.17 -1.98
N GLU A 41 14.55 16.41 -2.26
CA GLU A 41 15.37 15.73 -1.26
C GLU A 41 15.97 16.73 -0.28
N LYS A 42 16.55 17.84 -0.78
CA LYS A 42 17.11 18.90 0.07
C LYS A 42 16.07 19.46 1.05
N PHE A 43 14.85 19.69 0.59
CA PHE A 43 13.78 20.18 1.46
C PHE A 43 13.25 19.11 2.42
N ASN A 44 13.17 17.84 2.00
CA ASN A 44 12.83 16.75 2.89
C ASN A 44 13.87 16.58 4.02
N LEU A 45 15.16 16.70 3.73
CA LEU A 45 16.22 16.69 4.76
C LEU A 45 16.06 17.84 5.76
N ARG A 46 15.71 19.05 5.29
CA ARG A 46 15.40 20.17 6.18
C ARG A 46 14.16 19.92 7.03
N ALA A 47 13.11 19.33 6.46
CA ALA A 47 11.90 18.97 7.19
C ALA A 47 12.19 17.93 8.29
N LYS A 48 13.01 16.93 7.97
CA LYS A 48 13.47 15.91 8.90
C LYS A 48 14.18 16.53 10.10
N ALA A 49 15.24 17.31 9.84
CA ALA A 49 16.00 17.97 10.90
C ALA A 49 15.13 18.84 11.81
N ALA A 50 14.17 19.57 11.25
CA ALA A 50 13.25 20.39 12.02
C ALA A 50 12.29 19.52 12.89
N PHE A 51 11.75 18.42 12.37
CA PHE A 51 10.93 17.52 13.19
C PHE A 51 11.73 16.80 14.28
N GLU A 52 12.96 16.37 14.00
CA GLU A 52 13.86 15.80 14.99
C GLU A 52 14.12 16.80 16.12
N ARG A 53 14.45 18.06 15.78
CA ARG A 53 14.64 19.11 16.78
C ARG A 53 13.38 19.39 17.61
N SER A 54 12.21 19.33 16.98
CA SER A 54 10.92 19.44 17.68
C SER A 54 10.72 18.33 18.71
N LEU A 55 11.12 17.09 18.38
CA LEU A 55 11.06 15.94 19.27
C LEU A 55 12.15 15.94 20.35
N GLU A 56 13.32 16.50 20.10
CA GLU A 56 14.34 16.73 21.13
C GLU A 56 13.83 17.66 22.23
N LEU A 57 13.15 18.74 21.84
CA LEU A 57 12.56 19.70 22.77
C LEU A 57 11.31 19.14 23.47
N ASN A 58 10.51 18.34 22.76
CA ASN A 58 9.36 17.65 23.33
C ASN A 58 9.13 16.29 22.63
N PRO A 59 9.53 15.17 23.28
CA PRO A 59 9.42 13.83 22.69
C PRO A 59 8.00 13.39 22.34
N ASN A 60 6.98 14.02 22.94
CA ASN A 60 5.57 13.71 22.73
C ASN A 60 4.86 14.75 21.83
N PHE A 61 5.63 15.59 21.14
CA PHE A 61 5.06 16.63 20.29
C PHE A 61 4.33 16.04 19.08
N SER A 62 3.01 16.14 19.09
CA SER A 62 2.15 15.34 18.21
C SER A 62 2.37 15.62 16.72
N ALA A 63 2.62 16.88 16.35
CA ALA A 63 2.82 17.21 14.93
C ALA A 63 4.12 16.64 14.37
N ALA A 64 5.19 16.56 15.18
CA ALA A 64 6.44 15.93 14.78
C ALA A 64 6.33 14.40 14.79
N LEU A 65 5.64 13.81 15.77
CA LEU A 65 5.33 12.38 15.77
C LEU A 65 4.56 11.94 14.51
N ALA A 66 3.64 12.77 14.00
CA ALA A 66 2.92 12.50 12.75
C ALA A 66 3.72 12.87 11.49
N GLY A 67 4.57 13.90 11.58
CA GLY A 67 5.26 14.53 10.47
C GLY A 67 6.54 13.82 10.05
N LEU A 68 7.37 13.43 11.02
CA LEU A 68 8.67 12.79 10.76
C LEU A 68 8.55 11.50 9.92
N PRO A 69 7.64 10.55 10.21
CA PRO A 69 7.54 9.31 9.44
C PRO A 69 7.20 9.55 7.97
N ARG A 70 6.40 10.59 7.69
CA ARG A 70 6.04 10.99 6.32
C ARG A 70 7.24 11.57 5.55
N VAL A 71 8.15 12.24 6.25
CA VAL A 71 9.38 12.75 5.65
C VAL A 71 10.35 11.60 5.40
N GLU A 72 10.44 10.64 6.31
CA GLU A 72 11.24 9.42 6.11
C GLU A 72 10.73 8.61 4.91
N ASP A 73 9.41 8.48 4.73
CA ASP A 73 8.82 7.88 3.51
C ASP A 73 9.28 8.59 2.24
N ALA A 74 9.28 9.93 2.27
CA ALA A 74 9.67 10.76 1.12
C ALA A 74 11.18 10.69 0.83
N LEU A 75 12.00 10.39 1.83
CA LEU A 75 13.44 10.14 1.70
C LEU A 75 13.76 8.67 1.36
N GLY A 76 12.77 7.78 1.32
CA GLY A 76 12.98 6.35 1.05
C GLY A 76 13.44 5.53 2.26
N ASN A 77 13.46 6.11 3.47
CA ASN A 77 13.87 5.46 4.70
C ASN A 77 12.72 4.63 5.30
N HIS A 78 12.29 3.59 4.58
CA HIS A 78 11.05 2.86 4.87
C HIS A 78 11.01 2.21 6.25
N ALA A 79 12.12 1.66 6.75
CA ALA A 79 12.17 1.06 8.08
C ALA A 79 11.95 2.10 9.20
N ALA A 80 12.60 3.26 9.10
CA ALA A 80 12.43 4.37 10.05
C ALA A 80 11.03 4.99 9.95
N ALA A 81 10.49 5.10 8.73
CA ALA A 81 9.13 5.56 8.51
C ALA A 81 8.11 4.62 9.17
N GLU A 82 8.27 3.31 9.01
CA GLU A 82 7.36 2.33 9.60
C GLU A 82 7.38 2.37 11.14
N GLU A 83 8.57 2.38 11.76
CA GLU A 83 8.69 2.56 13.21
C GLU A 83 7.99 3.84 13.68
N GLY A 84 8.23 4.94 12.95
CA GLY A 84 7.62 6.23 13.21
C GLY A 84 6.08 6.21 13.09
N HIS A 85 5.54 5.56 12.06
CA HIS A 85 4.10 5.42 11.84
C HIS A 85 3.46 4.58 12.96
N GLN A 86 4.07 3.48 13.36
CA GLN A 86 3.61 2.68 14.50
C GLN A 86 3.57 3.50 15.78
N LYS A 87 4.64 4.26 16.05
CA LYS A 87 4.71 5.16 17.20
C LYS A 87 3.62 6.23 17.15
N ALA A 88 3.38 6.83 15.98
CA ALA A 88 2.33 7.83 15.79
C ALA A 88 0.92 7.23 16.01
N MET A 89 0.62 6.08 15.40
CA MET A 89 -0.64 5.37 15.61
C MET A 89 -0.83 4.97 17.08
N LYS A 90 0.24 4.65 17.81
CA LYS A 90 0.14 4.30 19.24
C LYS A 90 -0.09 5.52 20.14
N LEU A 91 0.65 6.60 19.94
CA LEU A 91 0.71 7.73 20.88
C LEU A 91 -0.32 8.82 20.57
N ILE A 92 -0.67 9.02 19.31
CA ILE A 92 -1.51 10.14 18.86
C ILE A 92 -2.73 9.70 18.05
N TRP A 93 -3.19 8.44 18.20
CA TRP A 93 -4.43 7.96 17.56
C TRP A 93 -5.64 8.86 17.85
N ALA A 94 -5.75 9.43 19.05
CA ALA A 94 -6.87 10.30 19.39
C ALA A 94 -6.89 11.60 18.55
N ARG A 95 -5.77 11.92 17.88
CA ARG A 95 -5.62 13.06 16.97
C ARG A 95 -5.84 12.68 15.50
N GLU A 96 -6.45 11.54 15.23
CA GLU A 96 -6.71 11.02 13.87
C GLU A 96 -7.43 12.03 12.97
N ILE A 97 -8.39 12.79 13.52
CA ILE A 97 -9.11 13.84 12.78
C ILE A 97 -8.15 14.89 12.20
N LYS A 98 -7.11 15.28 12.95
CA LYS A 98 -6.25 16.43 12.61
C LYS A 98 -4.91 16.01 11.98
N LEU A 99 -4.28 14.98 12.53
CA LEU A 99 -2.91 14.58 12.18
C LEU A 99 -2.85 13.29 11.36
N ARG A 100 -3.95 12.54 11.32
CA ARG A 100 -4.16 11.38 10.44
C ARG A 100 -3.05 10.31 10.45
N PRO A 101 -2.50 9.90 11.62
CA PRO A 101 -1.46 8.87 11.67
C PRO A 101 -1.85 7.56 10.98
N TYR A 102 -3.08 7.05 11.14
CA TYR A 102 -3.47 5.79 10.45
C TYR A 102 -3.57 5.96 8.93
N PHE A 103 -4.09 7.09 8.46
CA PHE A 103 -4.15 7.38 7.02
C PHE A 103 -2.75 7.44 6.40
N HIS A 104 -1.81 8.14 7.04
CA HIS A 104 -0.46 8.27 6.52
C HIS A 104 0.30 6.94 6.56
N ALA A 105 0.12 6.14 7.62
CA ALA A 105 0.65 4.78 7.69
C ALA A 105 0.07 3.87 6.59
N ALA A 106 -1.24 3.94 6.35
CA ALA A 106 -1.90 3.17 5.27
C ALA A 106 -1.34 3.54 3.89
N ARG A 107 -1.15 4.85 3.65
CA ARG A 107 -0.57 5.35 2.41
C ARG A 107 0.89 4.91 2.25
N SER A 108 1.68 4.87 3.32
CA SER A 108 3.05 4.35 3.30
C SER A 108 3.08 2.89 2.86
N SER A 109 2.34 2.00 3.54
CA SER A 109 2.27 0.57 3.18
C SER A 109 1.80 0.39 1.74
N PHE A 110 0.79 1.15 1.30
CA PHE A 110 0.31 1.10 -0.08
C PHE A 110 1.40 1.48 -1.10
N LEU A 111 2.12 2.58 -0.89
CA LEU A 111 3.18 3.02 -1.79
C LEU A 111 4.35 2.04 -1.81
N GLN A 112 4.68 1.43 -0.68
CA GLN A 112 5.70 0.38 -0.62
C GLN A 112 5.25 -0.87 -1.38
N ALA A 113 3.97 -1.24 -1.30
CA ALA A 113 3.43 -2.36 -2.07
C ALA A 113 3.58 -2.16 -3.58
N LEU A 114 3.33 -0.93 -4.07
CA LEU A 114 3.50 -0.60 -5.50
C LEU A 114 4.95 -0.65 -5.98
N LYS A 115 5.92 -0.51 -5.07
CA LYS A 115 7.35 -0.58 -5.37
C LYS A 115 7.94 -1.98 -5.17
N SER A 116 7.17 -2.92 -4.61
CA SER A 116 7.67 -4.26 -4.33
C SER A 116 7.77 -5.07 -5.62
N ASP A 117 8.95 -5.63 -5.87
CA ASP A 117 9.17 -6.60 -6.95
C ASP A 117 8.68 -8.02 -6.58
N ASN A 118 8.24 -8.22 -5.33
CA ASN A 118 7.73 -9.48 -4.83
C ASN A 118 6.23 -9.36 -4.58
N ASP A 119 5.43 -10.19 -5.26
CA ASP A 119 3.97 -10.14 -5.17
C ASP A 119 3.46 -10.55 -3.78
N ALA A 120 4.13 -11.47 -3.09
CA ALA A 120 3.82 -11.84 -1.70
C ALA A 120 3.97 -10.65 -0.75
N ILE A 121 5.12 -9.97 -0.83
CA ILE A 121 5.41 -8.78 -0.03
C ILE A 121 4.44 -7.65 -0.38
N ALA A 122 4.13 -7.47 -1.68
CA ALA A 122 3.17 -6.48 -2.14
C ALA A 122 1.78 -6.75 -1.53
N LEU A 123 1.34 -8.01 -1.52
CA LEU A 123 0.05 -8.41 -0.98
C LEU A 123 -0.03 -8.16 0.53
N ASP A 124 1.01 -8.50 1.29
CA ASP A 124 1.07 -8.26 2.74
C ASP A 124 1.02 -6.76 3.07
N LEU A 125 1.78 -5.94 2.34
CA LEU A 125 1.75 -4.49 2.47
C LEU A 125 0.38 -3.90 2.11
N LEU A 126 -0.31 -4.45 1.10
CA LEU A 126 -1.67 -4.03 0.74
C LEU A 126 -2.70 -4.42 1.80
N ARG A 127 -2.58 -5.62 2.39
CA ARG A 127 -3.43 -6.08 3.50
C ARG A 127 -3.23 -5.19 4.71
N GLU A 128 -1.99 -4.83 5.00
CA GLU A 128 -1.65 -3.90 6.06
C GLU A 128 -2.23 -2.50 5.78
N ALA A 129 -2.07 -1.98 4.56
CA ALA A 129 -2.66 -0.70 4.15
C ALA A 129 -4.19 -0.70 4.34
N LYS A 130 -4.86 -1.80 3.95
CA LYS A 130 -6.29 -2.00 4.14
C LYS A 130 -6.68 -2.03 5.62
N SER A 131 -5.92 -2.76 6.45
CA SER A 131 -6.14 -2.82 7.90
C SER A 131 -6.06 -1.42 8.53
N ARG A 132 -5.00 -0.66 8.20
CA ARG A 132 -4.77 0.70 8.71
C ARG A 132 -5.89 1.67 8.31
N ILE A 133 -6.34 1.66 7.05
CA ILE A 133 -7.40 2.57 6.58
C ILE A 133 -8.78 2.20 7.17
N LEU A 134 -9.06 0.91 7.36
CA LEU A 134 -10.28 0.46 8.03
C LEU A 134 -10.27 0.83 9.50
N ARG A 135 -9.13 0.69 10.18
CA ARG A 135 -9.00 1.11 11.58
C ARG A 135 -9.26 2.60 11.77
N ARG A 136 -8.78 3.45 10.85
CA ARG A 136 -9.15 4.88 10.84
C ARG A 136 -10.66 5.07 10.74
N ARG A 137 -11.32 4.35 9.83
CA ARG A 137 -12.78 4.43 9.61
C ARG A 137 -13.58 4.04 10.85
N GLU A 138 -13.08 3.07 11.62
CA GLU A 138 -13.64 2.71 12.93
C GLU A 138 -13.49 3.85 13.95
N ILE A 139 -12.32 4.48 14.02
CA ILE A 139 -12.03 5.58 14.96
C ILE A 139 -12.89 6.82 14.69
N LEU A 140 -13.12 7.16 13.41
CA LEU A 140 -13.77 8.41 13.01
C LEU A 140 -15.27 8.32 12.77
N GLU A 141 -15.84 7.11 12.78
CA GLU A 141 -17.14 6.77 12.20
C GLU A 141 -17.18 6.95 10.65
N PRO A 142 -17.85 6.06 9.90
CA PRO A 142 -17.88 6.11 8.43
C PRO A 142 -18.33 7.45 7.81
N ARG A 143 -19.19 8.21 8.49
CA ARG A 143 -19.69 9.51 8.00
C ARG A 143 -18.64 10.61 7.96
N ARG A 144 -17.51 10.45 8.65
CA ARG A 144 -16.40 11.43 8.69
C ARG A 144 -15.26 11.06 7.73
N GLU A 145 -15.42 10.00 6.94
CA GLU A 145 -14.45 9.59 5.91
C GLU A 145 -14.40 10.64 4.80
N LEU A 146 -13.20 11.20 4.56
CA LEU A 146 -12.97 12.16 3.49
C LEU A 146 -12.99 11.48 2.11
N ASP A 147 -13.25 12.22 1.04
CA ASP A 147 -13.34 11.62 -0.30
C ASP A 147 -12.02 11.02 -0.78
N GLU A 148 -10.88 11.65 -0.46
CA GLU A 148 -9.54 11.08 -0.72
C GLU A 148 -9.31 9.75 0.04
N GLU A 149 -9.98 9.56 1.19
CA GLU A 149 -9.88 8.33 1.99
C GLU A 149 -10.70 7.20 1.36
N LYS A 150 -11.88 7.54 0.84
CA LYS A 150 -12.68 6.60 0.04
C LYS A 150 -11.93 6.19 -1.22
N GLU A 151 -11.29 7.15 -1.89
CA GLU A 151 -10.51 6.92 -3.09
C GLU A 151 -9.33 5.98 -2.81
N ILE A 152 -8.49 6.29 -1.82
CA ILE A 152 -7.33 5.43 -1.50
C ILE A 152 -7.78 4.04 -1.06
N ARG A 153 -8.87 3.92 -0.29
CA ARG A 153 -9.43 2.63 0.11
C ARG A 153 -9.91 1.82 -1.09
N GLY A 154 -10.55 2.45 -2.05
CA GLY A 154 -10.96 1.83 -3.31
C GLY A 154 -9.76 1.36 -4.14
N ILE A 155 -8.72 2.19 -4.23
CA ILE A 155 -7.47 1.85 -4.92
C ILE A 155 -6.78 0.65 -4.25
N ILE A 156 -6.61 0.67 -2.92
CA ILE A 156 -6.03 -0.45 -2.17
C ILE A 156 -6.82 -1.75 -2.44
N GLN A 157 -8.15 -1.68 -2.40
CA GLN A 157 -8.99 -2.86 -2.64
C GLN A 157 -8.88 -3.39 -4.08
N ALA A 158 -8.73 -2.51 -5.08
CA ALA A 158 -8.52 -2.92 -6.46
C ALA A 158 -7.16 -3.59 -6.67
N TRP A 159 -6.10 -3.07 -6.05
CA TRP A 159 -4.77 -3.70 -6.09
C TRP A 159 -4.76 -5.03 -5.34
N LEU A 160 -5.45 -5.16 -4.20
CA LEU A 160 -5.65 -6.44 -3.53
C LEU A 160 -6.32 -7.46 -4.45
N ASN A 161 -7.42 -7.08 -5.11
CA ASN A 161 -8.08 -7.96 -6.05
C ASN A 161 -7.15 -8.37 -7.20
N TYR A 162 -6.31 -7.46 -7.70
CA TYR A 162 -5.35 -7.81 -8.74
C TYR A 162 -4.34 -8.88 -8.26
N TYR A 163 -3.66 -8.66 -7.13
CA TYR A 163 -2.66 -9.60 -6.63
C TYR A 163 -3.27 -10.93 -6.17
N GLU A 164 -4.41 -10.91 -5.49
CA GLU A 164 -5.15 -12.14 -5.14
C GLU A 164 -5.60 -12.89 -6.39
N GLY A 165 -6.15 -12.18 -7.38
CA GLY A 165 -6.56 -12.77 -8.65
C GLY A 165 -5.41 -13.43 -9.39
N ARG A 166 -4.21 -12.83 -9.35
CA ARG A 166 -3.01 -13.40 -9.97
C ARG A 166 -2.56 -14.69 -9.28
N ALA A 167 -2.50 -14.72 -7.95
CA ALA A 167 -2.17 -15.93 -7.20
C ALA A 167 -3.18 -17.06 -7.48
N ILE A 168 -4.47 -16.72 -7.49
CA ILE A 168 -5.53 -17.68 -7.83
C ILE A 168 -5.40 -18.18 -9.28
N PHE A 169 -5.05 -17.29 -10.22
CA PHE A 169 -4.82 -17.65 -11.62
C PHE A 169 -3.65 -18.64 -11.77
N GLN A 170 -2.51 -18.36 -11.12
CA GLN A 170 -1.36 -19.26 -11.10
C GLN A 170 -1.76 -20.64 -10.55
N ARG A 171 -2.49 -20.67 -9.44
CA ARG A 171 -2.97 -21.91 -8.84
C ARG A 171 -3.88 -22.70 -9.79
N GLY A 172 -4.82 -22.03 -10.45
CA GLY A 172 -5.72 -22.65 -11.43
C GLY A 172 -4.95 -23.26 -12.61
N ASN A 173 -3.97 -22.52 -13.14
CA ASN A 173 -3.10 -23.00 -14.21
C ASN A 173 -2.25 -24.20 -13.78
N ASP A 174 -1.72 -24.20 -12.56
CA ASP A 174 -0.94 -25.32 -12.05
C ASP A 174 -1.76 -26.60 -11.95
N ILE A 175 -3.02 -26.49 -11.49
CA ILE A 175 -3.93 -27.64 -11.43
C ILE A 175 -4.26 -28.16 -12.85
N TRP A 176 -4.38 -27.26 -13.82
CA TRP A 176 -4.69 -27.63 -15.20
C TRP A 176 -3.49 -28.25 -15.94
N ILE A 177 -2.33 -27.59 -15.87
CA ILE A 177 -1.16 -27.90 -16.69
C ILE A 177 -0.29 -28.95 -16.01
N ASN A 178 0.00 -28.76 -14.72
CA ASN A 178 1.07 -29.45 -14.01
C ASN A 178 0.58 -30.60 -13.11
N ALA A 179 -0.62 -30.52 -12.54
CA ALA A 179 -1.11 -31.54 -11.61
C ALA A 179 -1.35 -32.90 -12.27
N LYS A 180 -0.98 -33.97 -11.55
CA LYS A 180 -1.22 -35.37 -11.93
C LYS A 180 -1.84 -36.12 -10.74
N PRO A 181 -3.09 -36.61 -10.84
CA PRO A 181 -4.03 -36.43 -11.95
C PRO A 181 -4.49 -34.98 -12.11
N ARG A 182 -4.89 -34.60 -13.33
CA ARG A 182 -5.50 -33.29 -13.60
C ARG A 182 -6.89 -33.21 -12.99
N ASN A 183 -7.28 -32.03 -12.55
CA ASN A 183 -8.63 -31.74 -12.05
C ASN A 183 -9.18 -30.48 -12.78
N PRO A 184 -9.77 -30.65 -13.97
CA PRO A 184 -10.21 -29.53 -14.80
C PRO A 184 -11.36 -28.74 -14.18
N GLU A 185 -12.27 -29.38 -13.45
CA GLU A 185 -13.38 -28.70 -12.77
C GLU A 185 -12.90 -27.78 -11.66
N LEU A 186 -11.89 -28.21 -10.89
CA LEU A 186 -11.25 -27.39 -9.86
C LEU A 186 -10.41 -26.26 -10.48
N ALA A 187 -9.68 -26.56 -11.56
CA ALA A 187 -8.94 -25.53 -12.29
C ALA A 187 -9.89 -24.44 -12.81
N LEU A 188 -10.98 -24.82 -13.49
CA LEU A 188 -11.95 -23.87 -14.02
C LEU A 188 -12.57 -23.02 -12.91
N ALA A 189 -12.88 -23.61 -11.75
CA ALA A 189 -13.40 -22.86 -10.60
C ALA A 189 -12.43 -21.77 -10.12
N PHE A 190 -11.13 -22.07 -10.00
CA PHE A 190 -10.12 -21.06 -9.66
C PHE A 190 -9.96 -20.00 -10.74
N LEU A 191 -9.96 -20.38 -12.03
CA LEU A 191 -9.85 -19.41 -13.12
C LEU A 191 -11.04 -18.45 -13.16
N LEU A 192 -12.27 -18.91 -12.91
CA LEU A 192 -13.44 -18.04 -12.82
C LEU A 192 -13.40 -17.09 -11.61
N GLU A 193 -12.91 -17.55 -10.46
CA GLU A 193 -12.68 -16.67 -9.31
C GLU A 193 -11.61 -15.61 -9.64
N ALA A 194 -10.48 -16.02 -10.24
CA ALA A 194 -9.47 -15.07 -10.70
C ALA A 194 -10.06 -14.06 -11.69
N GLN A 195 -10.89 -14.48 -12.63
CA GLN A 195 -11.52 -13.60 -13.62
C GLN A 195 -12.38 -12.53 -12.93
N THR A 196 -13.16 -12.94 -11.93
CA THR A 196 -13.94 -12.02 -11.09
C THR A 196 -13.05 -10.98 -10.41
N ARG A 197 -11.91 -11.39 -9.85
CA ARG A 197 -10.95 -10.50 -9.20
C ARG A 197 -10.31 -9.52 -10.17
N TYR A 198 -9.93 -9.97 -11.37
CA TYR A 198 -9.43 -9.08 -12.43
C TYR A 198 -10.48 -8.04 -12.83
N GLN A 199 -11.75 -8.43 -13.02
CA GLN A 199 -12.85 -7.48 -13.31
C GLN A 199 -13.01 -6.42 -12.22
N LEU A 200 -12.96 -6.81 -10.94
CA LEU A 200 -13.04 -5.87 -9.81
C LEU A 200 -11.84 -4.91 -9.75
N SER A 201 -10.67 -5.31 -10.26
CA SER A 201 -9.46 -4.49 -10.30
C SER A 201 -9.38 -3.58 -11.55
N GLU A 202 -10.12 -3.90 -12.62
CA GLU A 202 -9.90 -3.38 -13.97
C GLU A 202 -9.85 -1.86 -13.99
N LYS A 203 -10.88 -1.20 -13.44
CA LYS A 203 -11.02 0.26 -13.50
C LYS A 203 -9.83 1.02 -12.92
N LEU A 204 -9.16 0.47 -11.90
CA LEU A 204 -8.15 1.18 -11.12
C LEU A 204 -6.73 0.68 -11.34
N VAL A 205 -6.54 -0.53 -11.90
CA VAL A 205 -5.23 -1.17 -12.10
C VAL A 205 -4.84 -1.29 -13.58
N LYS A 206 -5.81 -1.46 -14.50
CA LYS A 206 -5.53 -1.57 -15.93
C LYS A 206 -4.81 -0.33 -16.45
N GLY A 207 -3.74 -0.54 -17.22
CA GLY A 207 -2.89 0.53 -17.74
C GLY A 207 -1.88 1.09 -16.73
N LYS A 208 -1.93 0.68 -15.45
CA LYS A 208 -0.93 1.03 -14.43
C LYS A 208 0.09 -0.08 -14.21
N ASP A 209 -0.34 -1.34 -14.22
CA ASP A 209 0.57 -2.49 -14.24
C ASP A 209 0.59 -3.12 -15.65
N PRO A 210 1.75 -3.19 -16.33
CA PRO A 210 1.84 -3.77 -17.67
C PRO A 210 1.54 -5.28 -17.69
N ARG A 211 1.68 -5.98 -16.57
CA ARG A 211 1.38 -7.42 -16.46
C ARG A 211 -0.12 -7.69 -16.52
N TRP A 212 -0.94 -6.74 -16.04
CA TRP A 212 -2.39 -6.89 -15.92
C TRP A 212 -3.04 -7.33 -17.25
N GLU A 213 -2.74 -6.65 -18.36
CA GLU A 213 -3.37 -6.96 -19.65
C GLU A 213 -2.95 -8.31 -20.22
N ARG A 214 -1.66 -8.66 -20.05
CA ARG A 214 -1.12 -9.92 -20.52
C ARG A 214 -1.78 -11.08 -19.77
N GLU A 215 -1.84 -10.98 -18.44
CA GLU A 215 -2.43 -12.00 -17.59
C GLU A 215 -3.94 -12.12 -17.80
N ALA A 216 -4.66 -11.00 -17.91
CA ALA A 216 -6.09 -11.02 -18.20
C ALA A 216 -6.42 -11.72 -19.53
N LYS A 217 -5.60 -11.53 -20.57
CA LYS A 217 -5.73 -12.24 -21.85
C LYS A 217 -5.48 -13.73 -21.71
N GLN A 218 -4.42 -14.13 -21.01
CA GLN A 218 -4.09 -15.54 -20.77
C GLN A 218 -5.17 -16.25 -19.93
N LEU A 219 -5.66 -15.56 -18.90
CA LEU A 219 -6.75 -16.03 -18.05
C LEU A 219 -8.02 -16.26 -18.88
N LYS A 220 -8.41 -15.28 -19.70
CA LYS A 220 -9.57 -15.40 -20.59
C LYS A 220 -9.44 -16.61 -21.51
N PHE A 221 -8.29 -16.79 -22.16
CA PHE A 221 -8.03 -17.94 -23.03
C PHE A 221 -8.14 -19.28 -22.28
N SER A 222 -7.62 -19.35 -21.05
CA SER A 222 -7.64 -20.56 -20.23
C SER A 222 -9.06 -20.93 -19.80
N VAL A 223 -9.87 -19.94 -19.41
CA VAL A 223 -11.30 -20.12 -19.11
C VAL A 223 -12.05 -20.63 -20.33
N GLU A 224 -11.94 -19.94 -21.47
CA GLU A 224 -12.63 -20.32 -22.72
C GLU A 224 -12.28 -21.74 -23.17
N THR A 225 -11.03 -22.16 -22.99
CA THR A 225 -10.58 -23.51 -23.33
C THR A 225 -11.27 -24.60 -22.49
N LEU A 226 -11.40 -24.38 -21.18
CA LEU A 226 -12.04 -25.34 -20.28
C LEU A 226 -13.58 -25.34 -20.43
N GLU A 227 -14.16 -24.17 -20.67
CA GLU A 227 -15.61 -24.05 -20.95
C GLU A 227 -15.99 -24.74 -22.27
N ALA A 228 -15.15 -24.61 -23.32
CA ALA A 228 -15.36 -25.31 -24.59
C ALA A 228 -15.31 -26.83 -24.44
N ALA A 229 -14.54 -27.34 -23.48
CA ALA A 229 -14.50 -28.75 -23.10
C ALA A 229 -15.68 -29.18 -22.21
N GLN A 230 -16.63 -28.28 -21.93
CA GLN A 230 -17.87 -28.52 -21.18
C GLN A 230 -17.68 -28.96 -19.72
N TYR A 231 -16.53 -28.65 -19.11
CA TYR A 231 -16.31 -28.88 -17.69
C TYR A 231 -17.22 -27.98 -16.84
N GLN A 232 -17.70 -28.52 -15.72
CA GLN A 232 -18.53 -27.78 -14.78
C GLN A 232 -17.67 -27.37 -13.58
N PRO A 233 -17.57 -26.07 -13.24
CA PRO A 233 -16.74 -25.63 -12.13
C PRO A 233 -17.30 -26.14 -10.81
N VAL A 234 -16.42 -26.66 -9.95
CA VAL A 234 -16.80 -26.96 -8.57
C VAL A 234 -16.98 -25.67 -7.78
N LYS A 235 -17.79 -25.72 -6.71
CA LYS A 235 -17.90 -24.60 -5.78
C LYS A 235 -16.63 -24.51 -4.93
N LEU A 236 -15.94 -23.38 -4.98
CA LEU A 236 -14.82 -23.09 -4.08
C LEU A 236 -15.33 -22.64 -2.71
N SER A 237 -14.66 -23.11 -1.66
CA SER A 237 -14.77 -22.55 -0.31
C SER A 237 -13.82 -21.36 -0.12
N GLU A 238 -14.13 -20.48 0.83
CA GLU A 238 -13.24 -19.37 1.20
C GLU A 238 -11.86 -19.87 1.66
N GLU A 239 -11.82 -21.02 2.35
CA GLU A 239 -10.57 -21.66 2.77
C GLU A 239 -9.72 -22.10 1.58
N GLN A 240 -10.34 -22.67 0.53
CA GLN A 240 -9.60 -23.05 -0.69
C GLN A 240 -9.02 -21.84 -1.42
N ILE A 241 -9.77 -20.72 -1.45
CA ILE A 241 -9.29 -19.47 -2.04
C ILE A 241 -8.15 -18.88 -1.21
N GLY A 242 -8.29 -18.84 0.12
CA GLY A 242 -7.25 -18.38 1.03
C GLY A 242 -5.95 -19.18 0.89
N ASN A 243 -6.06 -20.51 0.91
CA ASN A 243 -4.92 -21.42 0.73
C ASN A 243 -4.24 -21.25 -0.63
N ALA A 244 -4.99 -20.97 -1.69
CA ALA A 244 -4.40 -20.68 -3.01
C ALA A 244 -3.55 -19.41 -2.98
N ILE A 245 -4.06 -18.35 -2.35
CA ILE A 245 -3.36 -17.07 -2.24
C ILE A 245 -2.09 -17.21 -1.37
N GLU A 246 -2.20 -17.89 -0.23
CA GLU A 246 -1.06 -18.08 0.70
C GLU A 246 0.02 -18.98 0.12
N LYS A 247 -0.35 -20.03 -0.62
CA LYS A 247 0.61 -20.97 -1.19
C LYS A 247 1.51 -20.31 -2.25
N GLU A 248 0.94 -19.48 -3.13
CA GLU A 248 1.73 -18.74 -4.11
C GLU A 248 2.65 -17.71 -3.42
N ALA A 249 2.20 -17.08 -2.34
CA ALA A 249 3.03 -16.17 -1.55
C ALA A 249 4.29 -16.87 -0.97
N VAL A 250 4.18 -18.15 -0.59
CA VAL A 250 5.33 -18.97 -0.15
C VAL A 250 6.28 -19.31 -1.30
N LEU A 251 5.75 -19.57 -2.50
CA LEU A 251 6.57 -19.86 -3.67
C LEU A 251 7.35 -18.62 -4.15
N ASP A 252 6.74 -17.43 -4.09
CA ASP A 252 7.38 -16.17 -4.48
C ASP A 252 8.45 -15.68 -3.48
N SER A 253 8.39 -16.10 -2.22
CA SER A 253 9.34 -15.72 -1.17
C SER A 253 10.58 -16.62 -1.11
N ASN A 254 10.59 -17.74 -1.86
CA ASN A 254 11.70 -18.68 -1.85
C ASN A 254 12.73 -18.34 -2.96
N PRO A 255 14.00 -18.03 -2.64
CA PRO A 255 14.97 -17.59 -3.63
C PRO A 255 15.35 -18.66 -4.67
N THR A 256 15.05 -19.93 -4.42
CA THR A 256 15.28 -21.05 -5.36
C THR A 256 14.22 -21.16 -6.47
N THR A 257 13.10 -20.45 -6.34
CA THR A 257 12.00 -20.43 -7.32
C THR A 257 12.00 -19.13 -8.17
N ARG A 258 12.98 -18.24 -7.98
CA ARG A 258 13.23 -17.06 -8.82
C ARG A 258 14.19 -17.33 -9.98
#